data_AF-A0A2H5ZYP2-F1
#
_entry.id   AF-A0A2H5ZYP2-F1
#
_cell.length_a   1.000
_cell.length_b   1.000
_cell.length_c   1.000
_cell.angle_alpha   90.00
_cell.angle_beta   90.00
_cell.angle_gamma   90.00
#
_symmetry.space_group_name_H-M   'P 1'
#
loop_
_entity.id
_entity.type
_entity.pdbx_description
1 polymer ?
#
loop_
_entity_poly.entity_id
_entity_poly.type
_entity_poly.pdbx_seq_one_letter_code
_entity_poly.pdbx_strand_id
1 'polypeptide(L)'
;MDELLRDPKHPYTQALLTAIPDPDPDNARRLRPVPAGEPPSLVRPPSGCRFHPRCPAAVPGVCEVEEPPELRVDGLRRVACWLYDPHAARAPAGSGRR
;
A
#
# COMPACT_ATOMS: atom_id res chain seq x y z
N MET A 1 12.59 10.28 -10.79
CA MET A 1 13.28 9.10 -10.20
C MET A 1 13.54 9.34 -8.72
N ASP A 2 14.26 10.40 -8.35
CA ASP A 2 14.68 10.67 -6.97
C ASP A 2 13.52 10.78 -5.95
N GLU A 3 12.40 11.42 -6.31
CA GLU A 3 11.21 11.53 -5.44
C GLU A 3 10.55 10.19 -5.11
N LEU A 4 10.66 9.18 -5.98
CA LEU A 4 10.13 7.84 -5.69
C LEU A 4 10.90 7.18 -4.54
N LEU A 5 12.22 7.43 -4.49
CA LEU A 5 13.11 6.89 -3.47
C LEU A 5 13.00 7.66 -2.15
N ARG A 6 12.83 8.98 -2.23
CA ARG A 6 12.78 9.87 -1.05
C ARG A 6 11.40 10.00 -0.43
N ASP A 7 10.34 9.98 -1.23
CA ASP A 7 8.96 10.20 -0.79
C ASP A 7 7.99 9.27 -1.54
N PRO A 8 8.16 7.95 -1.43
CA PRO A 8 7.22 6.98 -2.00
C PRO A 8 5.82 7.16 -1.41
N LYS A 9 4.82 7.43 -2.24
CA LYS A 9 3.44 7.67 -1.79
C LYS A 9 2.67 6.38 -1.47
N HIS A 10 2.87 5.31 -2.25
CA HIS A 10 2.14 4.07 -2.02
C HIS A 10 2.81 3.23 -0.91
N PRO A 11 2.06 2.68 0.08
CA PRO A 11 2.62 1.82 1.12
C PRO A 11 3.40 0.60 0.59
N TYR A 12 2.97 0.04 -0.54
CA TYR A 12 3.73 -1.00 -1.25
C TYR A 12 5.14 -0.54 -1.65
N THR A 13 5.27 0.65 -2.23
CA THR A 13 6.58 1.18 -2.64
C THR A 13 7.44 1.51 -1.43
N GLN A 14 6.86 2.06 -0.36
CA GLN A 14 7.55 2.27 0.93
C GLN A 14 8.12 0.96 1.46
N ALA A 15 7.33 -0.11 1.41
CA ALA A 15 7.76 -1.43 1.85
C ALA A 15 8.89 -2.01 0.98
N LEU A 16 8.79 -1.87 -0.35
CA LEU A 16 9.85 -2.31 -1.26
C LEU A 16 11.18 -1.61 -0.97
N LEU A 17 11.16 -0.29 -0.78
CA LEU A 17 12.37 0.48 -0.48
C LEU A 17 12.95 0.12 0.89
N THR A 18 12.09 -0.15 1.88
CA THR A 18 12.52 -0.61 3.20
C THR A 18 13.20 -1.99 3.11
N ALA A 19 12.76 -2.86 2.21
CA ALA A 19 13.33 -4.20 2.04
C ALA A 19 14.73 -4.21 1.39
N ILE A 20 15.22 -3.08 0.86
CA ILE A 20 16.55 -2.99 0.25
C ILE A 20 17.62 -3.10 1.34
N PRO A 21 18.52 -4.11 1.31
CA PRO A 21 19.58 -4.25 2.29
C PRO A 21 20.47 -3.00 2.34
N ASP A 22 20.87 -2.59 3.55
CA ASP A 22 21.88 -1.55 3.72
C ASP A 22 23.26 -2.22 3.78
N PRO A 23 24.22 -1.76 2.97
CA PRO A 23 25.55 -2.36 2.88
C PRO A 23 26.41 -2.13 4.11
N ASP A 24 26.01 -1.24 5.03
CA ASP A 24 26.72 -0.99 6.28
C ASP A 24 26.65 -2.24 7.19
N PRO A 25 27.80 -2.80 7.61
CA PRO A 25 27.84 -3.97 8.49
C PRO A 25 27.15 -3.75 9.84
N ASP A 26 27.08 -2.51 10.34
CA ASP A 26 26.40 -2.20 11.60
C ASP A 26 24.88 -2.35 11.48
N ASN A 27 24.34 -2.23 10.26
CA ASN A 27 22.92 -2.43 9.98
C ASN A 27 22.53 -3.90 9.81
N ALA A 28 23.48 -4.84 9.80
CA ALA A 28 23.21 -6.28 9.59
C ALA A 28 22.28 -6.90 10.65
N ARG A 29 22.24 -6.32 11.86
CA ARG A 29 21.40 -6.78 12.98
C ARG A 29 20.09 -6.00 13.12
N ARG A 30 19.86 -4.99 12.28
CA ARG A 30 18.70 -4.10 12.40
C ARG A 30 17.48 -4.73 11.74
N LEU A 31 16.47 -5.05 12.54
CA LEU A 31 15.19 -5.54 12.04
C LEU A 31 14.48 -4.43 11.27
N ARG A 32 14.07 -4.74 10.04
CA ARG A 32 13.30 -3.83 9.19
C ARG A 32 11.84 -4.23 9.18
N PRO A 33 10.91 -3.26 9.19
CA PRO A 33 9.51 -3.58 9.07
C PRO A 33 9.24 -4.13 7.67
N VAL A 34 8.79 -5.39 7.61
CA VAL A 34 8.36 -6.06 6.38
C VAL A 34 6.83 -6.15 6.42
N PRO A 35 6.12 -5.92 5.31
CA PRO A 35 4.68 -6.17 5.24
C PRO A 35 4.35 -7.58 5.69
N ALA A 36 3.37 -7.71 6.57
CA ALA A 36 2.93 -8.99 7.07
C ALA A 36 2.38 -9.87 5.94
N GLY A 37 2.46 -11.19 6.15
CA GLY A 37 1.88 -12.19 5.26
C GLY A 37 2.60 -12.37 3.92
N GLU A 38 2.08 -13.31 3.15
CA GLU A 38 2.60 -13.72 1.85
C GLU A 38 1.98 -12.91 0.70
N PRO A 39 2.67 -12.79 -0.45
CA PRO A 39 2.07 -12.22 -1.65
C PRO A 39 0.73 -12.90 -2.01
N PRO A 40 -0.29 -12.12 -2.42
CA PRO A 40 -1.59 -12.70 -2.79
C PRO A 40 -1.47 -13.58 -4.04
N SER A 41 -2.42 -14.51 -4.21
CA SER A 41 -2.52 -15.33 -5.41
C SER A 41 -2.73 -14.47 -6.65
N LEU A 42 -1.96 -14.72 -7.72
CA LEU A 42 -2.18 -14.09 -9.02
C LEU A 42 -3.37 -14.70 -9.77
N VAL A 43 -3.76 -15.94 -9.46
CA VAL A 43 -4.89 -16.64 -10.08
C VAL A 43 -6.21 -16.18 -9.47
N ARG A 44 -6.23 -15.93 -8.17
CA ARG A 44 -7.38 -15.44 -7.42
C ARG A 44 -6.95 -14.21 -6.61
N PRO A 45 -6.77 -13.05 -7.27
CA PRO A 45 -6.37 -11.85 -6.57
C PRO A 45 -7.45 -11.42 -5.57
N PRO A 46 -7.05 -10.80 -4.44
CA PRO A 46 -7.99 -10.19 -3.52
C PRO A 46 -8.81 -9.10 -4.24
N SER A 47 -10.06 -8.92 -3.82
CA SER A 47 -10.93 -7.84 -4.29
C SER A 47 -10.41 -6.46 -3.85
N GLY A 48 -10.86 -5.43 -4.56
CA GLY A 48 -10.47 -4.05 -4.31
C GLY A 48 -8.97 -3.79 -4.50
N CYS A 49 -8.35 -3.09 -3.55
CA CYS A 49 -6.91 -2.85 -3.56
C CYS A 49 -6.14 -4.16 -3.38
N ARG A 50 -5.37 -4.58 -4.39
CA ARG A 50 -4.65 -5.87 -4.36
C ARG A 50 -3.63 -6.01 -3.23
N PHE A 51 -3.15 -4.88 -2.69
CA PHE A 51 -2.17 -4.86 -1.61
C PHE A 51 -2.83 -4.83 -0.21
N HIS A 52 -4.15 -4.64 -0.10
CA HIS A 52 -4.82 -4.50 1.19
C HIS A 52 -4.53 -5.61 2.22
N PRO A 53 -4.37 -6.90 1.84
CA PRO A 53 -4.13 -7.95 2.84
C PRO A 53 -2.77 -7.82 3.56
N ARG A 54 -1.84 -7.06 2.97
CA ARG A 54 -0.49 -6.85 3.49
C ARG A 54 -0.20 -5.38 3.81
N CYS A 55 -1.14 -4.48 3.50
CA CYS A 55 -0.94 -3.05 3.62
C CYS A 55 -1.07 -2.64 5.10
N PRO A 56 -0.03 -2.08 5.74
CA PRO A 56 -0.11 -1.62 7.12
C PRO A 56 -1.02 -0.40 7.30
N ALA A 57 -1.39 0.26 6.20
CA ALA A 57 -2.25 1.43 6.16
C ALA A 57 -3.51 1.17 5.32
N ALA A 58 -4.00 -0.08 5.30
CA ALA A 58 -5.28 -0.40 4.65
C ALA A 58 -6.41 0.40 5.31
N VAL A 59 -7.26 1.01 4.49
CA VAL A 59 -8.47 1.71 4.95
C VAL A 59 -9.61 0.69 5.03
N PRO A 60 -10.10 0.33 6.23
CA PRO A 60 -11.14 -0.68 6.38
C PRO A 60 -12.43 -0.25 5.71
N GLY A 61 -13.14 -1.20 5.11
CA GLY A 61 -14.43 -0.99 4.44
C GLY A 61 -14.33 -0.56 2.99
N VAL A 62 -13.17 -0.14 2.47
CA VAL A 62 -13.00 0.27 1.07
C VAL A 62 -11.86 -0.47 0.36
N CYS A 63 -10.74 -0.69 1.04
CA CYS A 63 -9.58 -1.34 0.44
C CYS A 63 -9.84 -2.79 0.03
N GLU A 64 -10.73 -3.49 0.74
CA GLU A 64 -11.10 -4.89 0.49
C GLU A 64 -12.20 -5.06 -0.57
N VAL A 65 -12.92 -3.98 -0.91
CA VAL A 65 -14.13 -4.04 -1.74
C VAL A 65 -13.99 -3.27 -3.05
N GLU A 66 -13.29 -2.14 -3.06
CA GLU A 66 -13.21 -1.25 -4.21
C GLU A 66 -11.78 -1.01 -4.68
N GLU A 67 -11.60 -0.99 -6.00
CA GLU A 67 -10.30 -0.70 -6.61
C GLU A 67 -10.02 0.80 -6.50
N PRO A 68 -8.83 1.19 -5.99
CA PRO A 68 -8.52 2.60 -5.82
C PRO A 68 -8.39 3.29 -7.18
N PRO A 69 -8.97 4.50 -7.35
CA PRO A 69 -8.79 5.28 -8.55
C PRO A 69 -7.33 5.74 -8.69
N GLU A 70 -6.91 6.06 -9.91
CA GLU A 70 -5.63 6.71 -10.14
C GLU A 70 -5.75 8.21 -9.82
N LEU A 71 -5.00 8.66 -8.81
CA LEU A 71 -5.04 10.01 -8.26
C LEU A 71 -3.70 10.71 -8.48
N ARG A 72 -3.73 12.02 -8.72
CA ARG A 72 -2.52 12.85 -8.69
C ARG A 72 -2.23 13.28 -7.25
N VAL A 73 -1.03 12.97 -6.78
CA VAL A 73 -0.58 13.29 -5.41
C VAL A 73 0.32 14.52 -5.36
N ASP A 74 0.90 14.88 -6.50
CA ASP A 74 1.53 16.16 -6.78
C ASP A 74 1.55 16.40 -8.30
N GLY A 75 2.30 17.41 -8.75
CA GLY A 75 2.30 17.90 -10.13
C GLY A 75 2.39 16.79 -11.19
N LEU A 76 3.21 15.76 -11.00
CA LEU A 76 3.43 14.72 -12.02
C LEU A 76 3.18 13.29 -11.52
N ARG A 77 3.22 13.04 -10.21
CA ARG A 77 3.12 11.67 -9.68
C ARG A 77 1.67 11.25 -9.51
N ARG A 78 1.42 9.99 -9.87
CA ARG A 78 0.12 9.34 -9.72
C ARG A 78 0.22 8.15 -8.79
N VAL A 79 -0.87 7.90 -8.06
CA VAL A 79 -0.98 6.78 -7.13
C VAL A 79 -2.39 6.19 -7.22
N ALA A 80 -2.51 4.87 -7.13
CA ALA A 80 -3.78 4.21 -6.92
C ALA A 80 -3.89 3.79 -5.46
N CYS A 81 -4.30 4.70 -4.58
CA CYS A 81 -4.40 4.43 -3.14
C CYS A 81 -5.46 5.29 -2.46
N TRP A 82 -6.35 4.63 -1.72
CA TRP A 82 -7.44 5.26 -0.97
C TRP A 82 -6.96 6.27 0.10
N LEU A 83 -5.70 6.20 0.57
CA LEU A 83 -5.14 7.20 1.50
C LEU A 83 -5.13 8.62 0.94
N TYR A 84 -5.16 8.77 -0.38
CA TYR A 84 -5.15 10.07 -1.06
C TYR A 84 -6.50 10.44 -1.67
N ASP A 85 -7.51 9.58 -1.49
CA ASP A 85 -8.84 9.81 -2.01
C ASP A 85 -9.73 10.45 -0.92
N PRO A 86 -10.33 11.63 -1.18
CA PRO A 86 -11.23 12.26 -0.21
C PRO A 86 -12.50 11.46 0.10
N HIS A 87 -12.92 10.55 -0.79
CA HIS A 87 -14.11 9.71 -0.62
C HIS A 87 -13.81 8.44 0.20
N ALA A 88 -12.55 8.05 0.38
CA ALA A 88 -12.19 6.93 1.26
C ALA A 88 -12.70 7.12 2.70
N ALA A 89 -12.75 8.36 3.20
CA ALA A 89 -13.30 8.68 4.52
C ALA A 89 -14.84 8.53 4.62
N ARG A 90 -15.53 8.34 3.49
CA ARG A 90 -16.99 8.25 3.39
C ARG A 90 -17.48 6.83 3.05
N ALA A 91 -16.56 5.89 2.79
CA ALA A 91 -16.92 4.51 2.50
C ALA A 91 -17.56 3.88 3.75
N PRO A 92 -18.79 3.36 3.66
CA PRO A 92 -19.47 2.78 4.82
C PRO A 92 -18.72 1.52 5.27
N ALA A 93 -18.37 1.47 6.54
CA ALA A 93 -17.85 0.27 7.19
C ALA A 93 -18.88 -0.87 7.09
N GLY A 94 -18.69 -1.76 6.12
CA GLY A 94 -19.35 -3.05 6.04
C GLY A 94 -20.83 -3.02 5.63
N SER A 95 -21.10 -3.24 4.34
CA SER A 95 -22.33 -3.93 3.95
C SER A 95 -22.08 -5.44 4.01
N GLY A 96 -22.31 -6.05 5.18
CA GLY A 96 -22.42 -7.49 5.31
C GLY A 96 -23.50 -8.02 4.38
N ARG A 97 -23.09 -8.78 3.35
CA ARG A 97 -24.01 -9.54 2.51
C ARG A 97 -24.51 -10.75 3.31
N ARG A 98 -25.83 -10.77 3.53
CA ARG A 98 -26.61 -11.95 3.92
C ARG A 98 -26.62 -12.98 2.81
#